data_AF-A0A916EK23-F1
#
_entry.id   AF-A0A916EK23-F1
#
_cell.length_a   1.000
_cell.length_b   1.000
_cell.length_c   1.000
_cell.angle_alpha   90.00
_cell.angle_beta   90.00
_cell.angle_gamma   90.00
#
_symmetry.space_group_name_H-M   'P 1'
#
loop_
_entity.id
_entity.type
_entity.pdbx_description
1 polymer ?
#
loop_
_entity_poly.entity_id
_entity_poly.type
_entity_poly.pdbx_seq_one_letter_code
_entity_poly.pdbx_strand_id
1 'polypeptide(L)'
;MVYCGDFGPNALWSINNNNNNNNNNNIIKAFGVSSHPSRDLDPNPIDYKSSIQLQHKTFSKFFYTNISKQSPTSKHFEVCCGNNYQFPWSIKHYHNHDNKENVKSQDIILLQWNNNDSNNFDNDDNDIFVYPHHNNVQRERTKNMFLRSHDLNFTVDNESYQEVVTHDHRIGGNDQWCIELVEHPQKNLTNSHGNEY
;
A
#
# COMPACT_ATOMS: atom_id res chain seq x y z
N MET A 1 -10.29 -6.95 2.42
CA MET A 1 -10.49 -5.73 1.58
C MET A 1 -11.44 -6.11 0.46
N VAL A 2 -12.34 -5.22 0.06
CA VAL A 2 -13.39 -5.50 -0.92
C VAL A 2 -12.99 -4.81 -2.23
N TYR A 3 -12.85 -5.57 -3.31
CA TYR A 3 -12.93 -4.98 -4.65
C TYR A 3 -14.41 -4.71 -4.95
N CYS A 4 -14.77 -3.43 -5.06
CA CYS A 4 -16.08 -3.01 -5.53
C CYS A 4 -15.90 -2.43 -6.93
N GLY A 5 -16.67 -2.91 -7.91
CA GLY A 5 -16.66 -2.38 -9.28
C GLY A 5 -17.14 -0.93 -9.40
N ASP A 6 -17.59 -0.33 -8.30
CA ASP A 6 -18.03 1.06 -8.24
C ASP A 6 -16.91 1.95 -7.66
N PHE A 7 -16.59 3.03 -8.38
CA PHE A 7 -15.71 4.13 -7.94
C PHE A 7 -16.33 4.99 -6.81
N GLY A 8 -17.00 4.35 -5.85
CA GLY A 8 -17.54 5.00 -4.67
C GLY A 8 -16.43 5.51 -3.75
N PRO A 9 -16.76 6.34 -2.75
CA PRO A 9 -15.77 6.92 -1.83
C PRO A 9 -14.92 5.88 -1.08
N ASN A 10 -15.41 4.63 -0.96
CA ASN A 10 -14.70 3.51 -0.32
C ASN A 10 -13.69 2.80 -1.24
N ALA A 11 -13.60 3.19 -2.51
CA ALA A 11 -12.55 2.71 -3.42
C ALA A 11 -11.27 3.56 -3.32
N LEU A 12 -11.29 4.67 -2.56
CA LEU A 12 -10.21 5.65 -2.54
C LEU A 12 -9.15 5.34 -1.46
N TRP A 13 -7.88 5.35 -1.88
CA TRP A 13 -6.72 5.12 -1.02
C TRP A 13 -5.68 6.22 -1.20
N SER A 14 -5.06 6.67 -0.10
CA SER A 14 -3.81 7.43 -0.14
C SER A 14 -2.64 6.46 -0.17
N ILE A 15 -1.64 6.72 -1.00
CA ILE A 15 -0.36 6.00 -0.98
C ILE A 15 0.69 6.91 -0.34
N ASN A 16 1.28 6.45 0.75
CA ASN A 16 2.40 7.12 1.42
C ASN A 16 3.64 6.23 1.30
N ASN A 17 4.82 6.81 1.06
CA ASN A 17 6.09 6.08 1.08
C ASN A 17 6.93 6.45 2.31
N ASN A 18 7.78 5.53 2.77
CA ASN A 18 8.74 5.79 3.84
C ASN A 18 10.10 6.24 3.29
N ASN A 19 10.15 7.06 2.24
CA ASN A 19 11.42 7.60 1.73
C ASN A 19 11.97 8.67 2.71
N ASN A 20 12.39 8.23 3.89
CA ASN A 20 13.19 8.98 4.86
C ASN A 20 14.67 8.97 4.47
N ASN A 21 14.98 9.28 3.21
CA ASN A 21 16.33 9.65 2.77
C ASN A 21 16.48 11.16 2.60
N ASN A 22 15.60 11.96 3.20
CA ASN A 22 15.88 13.37 3.43
C ASN A 22 16.43 13.56 4.85
N ASN A 23 17.75 13.56 4.95
CA ASN A 23 18.53 14.11 6.08
C ASN A 23 18.21 15.59 6.40
N ASN A 24 17.15 16.18 5.83
CA ASN A 24 16.74 17.56 6.04
C ASN A 24 15.55 17.71 7.00
N ASN A 25 14.98 16.61 7.50
CA ASN A 25 13.82 16.67 8.40
C ASN A 25 14.15 17.03 9.86
N ASN A 26 15.43 17.25 10.20
CA ASN A 26 15.85 17.74 11.51
C ASN A 26 15.88 19.27 11.66
N ILE A 27 15.60 20.05 10.60
CA ILE A 27 15.60 21.52 10.72
C ILE A 27 14.19 22.09 10.95
N ILE A 28 13.12 21.41 10.51
CA ILE A 28 11.76 21.97 10.56
C ILE A 28 11.01 21.63 11.87
N LYS A 29 11.44 20.60 12.62
CA LYS A 29 10.79 20.23 13.89
C LYS A 29 11.32 21.00 15.12
N ALA A 30 12.37 21.81 14.99
CA ALA A 30 13.02 22.47 16.12
C ALA A 30 12.63 23.95 16.33
N PHE A 31 11.92 24.59 15.39
CA PHE A 31 11.53 25.99 15.53
C PHE A 31 10.04 26.15 15.23
N GLY A 32 9.24 26.29 16.28
CA GLY A 32 7.81 26.57 16.24
C GLY A 32 7.50 27.96 15.67
N VAL A 33 7.81 28.17 14.39
CA VAL A 33 7.55 29.41 13.68
C VAL A 33 6.46 29.16 12.66
N SER A 34 5.28 29.70 12.97
CA SER A 34 4.21 29.95 12.01
C SER A 34 4.78 30.61 10.76
N SER A 35 4.69 29.94 9.61
CA SER A 35 5.00 30.54 8.32
C SER A 35 3.85 30.29 7.35
N HIS A 36 3.46 31.38 6.70
CA HIS A 36 2.43 31.51 5.68
C HIS A 36 2.53 30.45 4.56
N PRO A 37 1.42 30.16 3.85
CA PRO A 37 1.37 29.11 2.85
C PRO A 37 2.13 29.54 1.60
N SER A 38 3.38 29.11 1.49
CA SER A 38 4.21 29.31 0.31
C SER A 38 5.05 28.06 0.07
N ARG A 39 4.51 27.21 -0.80
CA ARG A 39 5.15 26.40 -1.84
C ARG A 39 4.36 25.11 -1.94
N ASP A 40 3.69 24.96 -3.08
CA ASP A 40 3.22 23.67 -3.57
C ASP A 40 4.41 22.71 -3.54
N LEU A 41 4.46 21.89 -2.50
CA LEU A 41 5.38 20.77 -2.43
C LEU A 41 4.86 19.78 -3.46
N ASP A 42 5.55 19.69 -4.59
CA ASP A 42 5.33 18.60 -5.55
C ASP A 42 5.28 17.30 -4.76
N PRO A 43 4.22 16.48 -4.91
CA PRO A 43 4.16 15.20 -4.24
C PRO A 43 5.39 14.40 -4.67
N ASN A 44 6.20 13.98 -3.69
CA ASN A 44 7.38 13.17 -3.96
C ASN A 44 6.95 11.95 -4.78
N PRO A 45 7.57 11.69 -5.94
CA PRO A 45 7.23 10.52 -6.72
C PRO A 45 7.42 9.24 -5.91
N ILE A 46 6.61 8.24 -6.21
CA ILE A 46 6.72 6.91 -5.60
C ILE A 46 7.54 6.06 -6.56
N ASP A 47 8.67 5.55 -6.08
CA ASP A 47 9.53 4.68 -6.87
C ASP A 47 9.03 3.24 -6.82
N TYR A 48 9.29 2.50 -7.89
CA TYR A 48 9.24 1.03 -7.80
C TYR A 48 10.20 0.56 -6.70
N LYS A 49 9.77 -0.43 -5.91
CA LYS A 49 10.41 -0.95 -4.68
C LYS A 49 10.29 -0.08 -3.42
N SER A 50 9.80 1.15 -3.48
CA SER A 50 9.55 1.91 -2.26
C SER A 50 8.62 1.13 -1.32
N SER A 51 8.94 1.12 -0.03
CA SER A 51 8.02 0.66 0.99
C SER A 51 6.90 1.68 1.13
N ILE A 52 5.68 1.23 0.89
CA ILE A 52 4.46 2.02 0.87
C ILE A 52 3.50 1.57 1.97
N GLN A 53 2.59 2.49 2.27
CA GLN A 53 1.42 2.27 3.09
C GLN A 53 0.21 2.77 2.32
N LEU A 54 -0.82 1.92 2.27
CA LEU A 54 -2.12 2.29 1.69
C LEU A 54 -3.06 2.65 2.84
N GLN A 55 -3.59 3.88 2.81
CA GLN A 55 -4.55 4.37 3.78
C GLN A 55 -5.90 4.58 3.12
N HIS A 56 -6.92 3.89 3.61
CA HIS A 56 -8.30 4.05 3.15
C HIS A 56 -8.79 5.47 3.47
N LYS A 57 -9.21 6.23 2.45
CA LYS A 57 -9.54 7.67 2.59
C LYS A 57 -10.67 7.93 3.57
N THR A 58 -11.77 7.17 3.48
CA THR A 58 -12.98 7.43 4.30
C THR A 58 -12.80 7.06 5.77
N PHE A 59 -12.07 5.98 6.04
CA PHE A 59 -11.96 5.42 7.40
C PHE A 59 -10.62 5.73 8.07
N SER A 60 -9.68 6.33 7.35
CA SER A 60 -8.31 6.61 7.78
C SER A 60 -7.60 5.38 8.34
N LYS A 61 -7.98 4.18 7.87
CA LYS A 61 -7.41 2.89 8.28
C LYS A 61 -6.35 2.44 7.28
N PHE A 62 -5.39 1.68 7.77
CA PHE A 62 -4.26 1.20 6.99
C PHE A 62 -4.47 -0.23 6.54
N PHE A 63 -4.06 -0.49 5.32
CA PHE A 63 -4.06 -1.78 4.67
C PHE A 63 -2.92 -2.66 5.16
N TYR A 64 -3.21 -3.88 5.63
CA TYR A 64 -2.19 -4.81 6.07
C TYR A 64 -2.60 -6.28 5.90
N THR A 65 -1.59 -7.16 5.89
CA THR A 65 -1.77 -8.61 5.92
C THR A 65 -1.70 -9.11 7.35
N ASN A 66 -2.63 -9.98 7.73
CA ASN A 66 -2.57 -10.73 8.98
C ASN A 66 -2.19 -12.19 8.71
N ILE A 67 -0.90 -12.50 8.83
CA ILE A 67 -0.38 -13.85 8.54
C ILE A 67 -0.83 -14.92 9.53
N SER A 68 -1.34 -14.52 10.69
CA SER A 68 -1.83 -15.43 11.73
C SER A 68 -3.30 -15.82 11.54
N LYS A 69 -3.96 -15.34 10.46
CA LYS A 69 -5.36 -15.63 10.18
C LYS A 69 -5.57 -16.05 8.73
N GLN A 70 -6.53 -16.96 8.57
CA GLN A 70 -7.00 -17.39 7.26
C GLN A 70 -8.07 -16.44 6.73
N SER A 71 -8.01 -16.22 5.42
CA SER A 71 -9.03 -15.49 4.69
C SER A 71 -10.36 -16.28 4.67
N PRO A 72 -11.51 -15.60 4.53
CA PRO A 72 -12.83 -16.22 4.70
C PRO A 72 -13.13 -17.40 3.77
N THR A 73 -12.58 -17.45 2.56
CA THR A 73 -12.98 -18.45 1.55
C THR A 73 -11.85 -19.33 1.03
N SER A 74 -10.70 -18.74 0.69
CA SER A 74 -9.59 -19.46 0.07
C SER A 74 -8.56 -20.02 1.06
N LYS A 75 -8.66 -19.64 2.35
CA LYS A 75 -7.70 -20.00 3.40
C LYS A 75 -6.27 -19.51 3.13
N HIS A 76 -6.12 -18.52 2.26
CA HIS A 76 -4.90 -17.73 2.14
C HIS A 76 -4.77 -16.79 3.35
N PHE A 77 -3.77 -15.91 3.37
CA PHE A 77 -3.61 -14.98 4.49
C PHE A 77 -4.64 -13.86 4.40
N GLU A 78 -5.24 -13.53 5.55
CA GLU A 78 -6.24 -12.48 5.67
C GLU A 78 -5.63 -11.10 5.34
N VAL A 79 -6.37 -10.32 4.55
CA VAL A 79 -6.07 -8.91 4.26
C VAL A 79 -7.14 -8.01 4.87
N CYS A 80 -6.72 -7.09 5.72
CA CYS A 80 -7.63 -6.29 6.54
C CYS A 80 -7.19 -4.82 6.66
N CYS A 81 -8.10 -4.00 7.18
CA CYS A 81 -7.88 -2.59 7.47
C CYS A 81 -7.84 -2.39 8.97
N GLY A 82 -6.84 -1.66 9.47
CA GLY A 82 -6.68 -1.46 10.91
C GLY A 82 -5.93 -0.18 11.26
N ASN A 83 -5.53 -0.07 12.52
CA ASN A 83 -4.72 1.05 13.01
C ASN A 83 -3.21 0.77 12.93
N ASN A 84 -2.79 -0.32 12.28
CA ASN A 84 -1.38 -0.70 12.18
C ASN A 84 -0.65 0.23 11.20
N TYR A 85 0.36 0.95 11.68
CA TYR A 85 1.06 2.00 10.93
C TYR A 85 2.31 1.50 10.16
N GLN A 86 2.46 0.19 9.98
CA GLN A 86 3.62 -0.33 9.25
C GLN A 86 3.56 0.04 7.74
N PHE A 87 4.72 -0.01 7.07
CA PHE A 87 4.86 0.09 5.61
C PHE A 87 5.19 -1.28 5.00
N PRO A 88 4.29 -2.29 5.10
CA PRO A 88 4.66 -3.65 4.80
C PRO A 88 4.48 -3.98 3.32
N TRP A 89 4.30 -3.01 2.43
CA TRP A 89 4.04 -3.27 1.01
C TRP A 89 5.07 -2.58 0.14
N SER A 90 5.45 -3.20 -0.98
CA SER A 90 6.22 -2.54 -2.04
C SER A 90 5.60 -2.78 -3.40
N ILE A 91 5.69 -1.76 -4.25
CA ILE A 91 5.23 -1.84 -5.63
C ILE A 91 6.35 -2.47 -6.47
N LYS A 92 6.03 -3.52 -7.22
CA LYS A 92 6.93 -4.12 -8.21
C LYS A 92 6.31 -4.00 -9.60
N HIS A 93 7.14 -3.89 -10.62
CA HIS A 93 6.68 -4.08 -11.99
C HIS A 93 6.21 -5.52 -12.21
N TYR A 94 5.03 -5.69 -12.82
CA TYR A 94 4.56 -7.02 -13.21
C TYR A 94 5.48 -7.68 -14.25
N HIS A 95 5.94 -6.92 -15.24
CA HIS A 95 6.83 -7.41 -16.31
C HIS A 95 8.32 -7.42 -15.95
N ASN A 96 8.67 -7.16 -14.68
CA ASN A 96 10.05 -7.16 -14.21
C ASN A 96 11.01 -6.25 -15.02
N HIS A 97 10.53 -5.05 -15.40
CA HIS A 97 11.35 -4.00 -15.98
C HIS A 97 12.30 -3.39 -14.94
N ASP A 98 13.29 -2.64 -15.42
CA ASP A 98 14.28 -1.97 -14.57
C ASP A 98 13.55 -1.01 -13.60
N ASN A 99 13.50 -1.36 -12.31
CA ASN A 99 12.72 -0.69 -11.26
C ASN A 99 13.33 0.66 -10.83
N LYS A 100 13.93 1.42 -11.75
CA LYS A 100 14.58 2.72 -11.48
C LYS A 100 13.67 3.91 -11.78
N GLU A 101 12.45 3.65 -12.23
CA GLU A 101 11.47 4.68 -12.57
C GLU A 101 10.45 4.89 -11.44
N ASN A 102 9.69 5.96 -11.58
CA ASN A 102 8.54 6.26 -10.74
C ASN A 102 7.31 5.49 -11.23
N VAL A 103 6.45 5.11 -10.30
CA VAL A 103 5.13 4.54 -10.56
C VAL A 103 4.24 5.60 -11.20
N LYS A 104 3.55 5.25 -12.29
CA LYS A 104 2.66 6.13 -13.06
C LYS A 104 1.24 5.57 -13.04
N SER A 105 0.27 6.45 -13.34
CA SER A 105 -1.10 6.00 -13.59
C SER A 105 -1.10 5.01 -14.76
N GLN A 106 -1.97 4.00 -14.71
CA GLN A 106 -2.13 2.91 -15.66
C GLN A 106 -1.00 1.86 -15.66
N ASP A 107 -0.01 1.98 -14.77
CA ASP A 107 0.98 0.93 -14.61
C ASP A 107 0.34 -0.35 -14.06
N ILE A 108 0.73 -1.50 -14.66
CA ILE A 108 0.39 -2.82 -14.15
C ILE A 108 1.48 -3.27 -13.18
N ILE A 109 1.07 -3.43 -11.93
CA ILE A 109 1.95 -3.67 -10.80
C ILE A 109 1.64 -4.96 -10.07
N LEU A 110 2.61 -5.40 -9.28
CA LEU A 110 2.41 -6.35 -8.18
C LEU A 110 2.55 -5.58 -6.86
N LEU A 111 1.67 -5.88 -5.90
CA LEU A 111 1.83 -5.45 -4.52
C LEU A 111 2.47 -6.60 -3.74
N GLN A 112 3.73 -6.42 -3.37
CA GLN A 112 4.48 -7.40 -2.59
C GLN A 112 4.45 -7.03 -1.11
N TRP A 113 4.08 -7.99 -0.27
CA TRP A 113 4.17 -7.86 1.18
C TRP A 113 5.60 -8.10 1.66
N ASN A 114 6.16 -7.11 2.34
CA ASN A 114 7.46 -7.10 2.99
C ASN A 114 7.23 -7.23 4.50
N ASN A 115 7.47 -8.40 5.07
CA ASN A 115 7.48 -8.52 6.52
C ASN A 115 8.78 -7.92 7.07
N ASN A 116 8.69 -6.76 7.71
CA ASN A 116 9.85 -6.08 8.31
C ASN A 116 10.26 -6.66 9.67
N ASP A 117 9.81 -7.86 10.04
CA ASP A 117 10.33 -8.57 11.23
C ASP A 117 11.82 -8.96 11.11
N SER A 118 12.49 -8.65 9.99
CA SER A 118 13.93 -8.75 9.82
C SER A 118 14.68 -7.59 10.53
N ASN A 119 14.63 -7.56 11.85
CA ASN A 119 15.71 -6.97 12.66
C ASN A 119 16.92 -7.92 12.72
N ASN A 120 17.43 -8.40 11.58
CA ASN A 120 18.70 -9.15 11.57
C ASN A 120 19.40 -9.07 10.21
N PHE A 121 20.46 -8.25 10.20
CA PHE A 121 21.73 -8.34 9.48
C PHE A 121 21.80 -9.04 8.12
N ASP A 122 22.06 -8.24 7.08
CA ASP A 122 23.03 -8.46 5.98
C ASP A 122 23.64 -9.87 5.83
N ASN A 123 22.81 -10.87 5.63
CA ASN A 123 23.21 -12.16 5.09
C ASN A 123 22.13 -12.55 4.08
N ASP A 124 22.56 -13.05 2.93
CA ASP A 124 21.76 -13.44 1.76
C ASP A 124 20.58 -14.42 2.02
N ASP A 125 20.30 -14.78 3.27
CA ASP A 125 19.21 -15.64 3.71
C ASP A 125 18.22 -14.83 4.57
N ASN A 126 17.32 -14.09 3.91
CA ASN A 126 16.12 -13.58 4.57
C ASN A 126 15.22 -14.78 4.90
N ASP A 127 15.22 -15.28 6.12
CA ASP A 127 14.22 -16.22 6.64
C ASP A 127 13.09 -15.39 7.28
N ILE A 128 11.90 -15.37 6.67
CA ILE A 128 10.69 -14.88 7.33
C ILE A 128 10.17 -16.04 8.18
N PHE A 129 9.96 -15.80 9.48
CA PHE A 129 9.17 -16.69 10.31
C PHE A 129 7.71 -16.62 9.87
N VAL A 130 7.33 -17.43 8.89
CA VAL A 130 5.92 -17.75 8.68
C VAL A 130 5.53 -18.60 9.87
N TYR A 131 4.65 -18.12 10.74
CA TYR A 131 4.03 -18.97 11.76
C TYR A 131 2.92 -19.74 11.06
N PRO A 132 3.14 -20.98 10.60
CA PRO A 132 2.00 -21.76 10.15
C PRO A 132 1.14 -22.00 11.40
N HIS A 133 -0.15 -22.20 11.19
CA HIS A 133 -1.14 -22.48 12.23
C HIS A 133 -0.87 -23.76 13.07
N HIS A 134 0.31 -24.37 12.95
CA HIS A 134 0.80 -25.54 13.67
C HIS A 134 2.10 -25.22 14.40
N ASN A 135 2.21 -25.66 15.66
CA ASN A 135 3.31 -25.46 16.62
C ASN A 135 4.71 -25.97 16.20
N ASN A 136 4.97 -26.15 14.91
CA ASN A 136 6.25 -26.58 14.37
C ASN A 136 6.84 -25.41 13.58
N VAL A 137 7.87 -24.76 14.14
CA VAL A 137 8.68 -23.77 13.43
C VAL A 137 9.40 -24.50 12.29
N GLN A 138 8.85 -24.45 11.08
CA GLN A 138 9.56 -24.87 9.89
C GLN A 138 10.27 -23.66 9.33
N ARG A 139 11.60 -23.75 9.27
CA ARG A 139 12.49 -22.75 8.68
C ARG A 139 12.37 -22.88 7.16
N GLU A 140 11.29 -22.35 6.59
CA GLU A 140 11.13 -22.25 5.14
C GLU A 140 11.74 -20.95 4.64
N ARG A 141 12.44 -21.03 3.50
CA ARG A 141 12.96 -19.87 2.76
C ARG A 141 11.84 -18.84 2.58
N THR A 142 12.21 -17.55 2.62
CA THR A 142 11.32 -16.45 2.24
C THR A 142 10.58 -16.76 0.95
N LYS A 143 9.27 -16.95 1.06
CA LYS A 143 8.40 -16.86 -0.11
C LYS A 143 7.97 -15.41 -0.24
N ASN A 144 8.18 -14.85 -1.42
CA ASN A 144 7.59 -13.57 -1.76
C ASN A 144 6.07 -13.70 -1.69
N MET A 145 5.44 -12.82 -0.92
CA MET A 145 4.00 -12.82 -0.71
C MET A 145 3.38 -11.67 -1.48
N PHE A 146 2.29 -11.93 -2.18
CA PHE A 146 1.66 -10.95 -3.07
C PHE A 146 0.18 -10.80 -2.80
N LEU A 147 -0.34 -9.62 -3.12
CA LEU A 147 -1.77 -9.34 -3.07
C LEU A 147 -2.47 -9.95 -4.29
N ARG A 148 -3.58 -10.65 -4.04
CA ARG A 148 -4.38 -11.33 -5.05
C ARG A 148 -5.86 -11.04 -4.87
N SER A 149 -6.55 -10.88 -5.99
CA SER A 149 -8.01 -11.00 -6.08
C SER A 149 -8.37 -12.26 -6.88
N HIS A 150 -9.59 -12.77 -6.79
CA HIS A 150 -10.03 -13.96 -7.50
C HIS A 150 -11.56 -14.11 -7.47
N ASP A 151 -12.11 -15.05 -8.23
CA ASP A 151 -13.57 -15.23 -8.39
C ASP A 151 -14.27 -15.88 -7.18
N LEU A 152 -13.66 -15.83 -5.99
CA LEU A 152 -14.31 -16.28 -4.76
C LEU A 152 -14.85 -15.07 -4.00
N ASN A 153 -16.05 -15.24 -3.47
CA ASN A 153 -16.80 -14.20 -2.77
C ASN A 153 -17.19 -14.66 -1.38
N PHE A 154 -17.36 -13.71 -0.46
CA PHE A 154 -17.95 -13.92 0.85
C PHE A 154 -19.08 -12.92 1.09
N THR A 155 -19.99 -13.23 2.01
CA THR A 155 -21.14 -12.39 2.31
C THR A 155 -20.99 -11.74 3.68
N VAL A 156 -21.23 -10.43 3.75
CA VAL A 156 -21.36 -9.67 4.99
C VAL A 156 -22.60 -8.80 4.87
N ASP A 157 -23.47 -8.82 5.89
CA ASP A 157 -24.70 -8.00 5.92
C ASP A 157 -25.58 -8.13 4.65
N ASN A 158 -25.73 -9.36 4.13
CA ASN A 158 -26.43 -9.70 2.88
C ASN A 158 -25.84 -9.12 1.59
N GLU A 159 -24.69 -8.45 1.65
CA GLU A 159 -23.93 -8.03 0.48
C GLU A 159 -22.80 -9.01 0.19
N SER A 160 -22.56 -9.28 -1.10
CA SER A 160 -21.50 -10.19 -1.56
C SER A 160 -20.30 -9.39 -2.05
N TYR A 161 -19.12 -9.79 -1.59
CA TYR A 161 -17.87 -9.11 -1.87
C TYR A 161 -16.82 -10.07 -2.38
N GLN A 162 -16.04 -9.62 -3.36
CA GLN A 162 -14.89 -10.36 -3.85
C GLN A 162 -13.80 -10.45 -2.78
N GLU A 163 -13.25 -11.65 -2.60
CA GLU A 163 -12.14 -11.87 -1.67
C GLU A 163 -10.83 -11.30 -2.23
N VAL A 164 -10.15 -10.52 -1.38
CA VAL A 164 -8.77 -10.06 -1.59
C VAL A 164 -7.90 -10.68 -0.50
N VAL A 165 -6.80 -11.29 -0.90
CA VAL A 165 -5.93 -12.08 -0.01
C VAL A 165 -4.47 -11.81 -0.26
N THR A 166 -3.63 -12.20 0.70
CA THR A 166 -2.19 -12.32 0.49
C THR A 166 -1.84 -13.80 0.35
N HIS A 167 -1.02 -14.15 -0.64
CA HIS A 167 -0.61 -15.54 -0.89
C HIS A 167 0.89 -15.64 -1.17
N ASP A 168 1.42 -16.84 -0.99
CA ASP A 168 2.82 -17.24 -1.24
C ASP A 168 2.97 -18.18 -2.46
N HIS A 169 1.88 -18.38 -3.20
CA HIS A 169 1.80 -19.24 -4.38
C HIS A 169 2.32 -18.55 -5.66
N ARG A 170 2.40 -19.31 -6.77
CA ARG A 170 2.83 -18.82 -8.09
C ARG A 170 2.03 -17.59 -8.52
N ILE A 171 2.74 -16.60 -9.04
CA ILE A 171 2.18 -15.37 -9.60
C ILE A 171 1.43 -15.66 -10.92
N GLY A 172 0.26 -15.07 -11.10
CA GLY A 172 -0.62 -15.18 -12.26
C GLY A 172 -1.34 -13.87 -12.58
N GLY A 173 -2.35 -13.94 -13.46
CA GLY A 173 -3.13 -12.77 -13.88
C GLY A 173 -3.88 -12.07 -12.74
N ASN A 174 -4.32 -12.87 -11.77
CA ASN A 174 -5.08 -12.45 -10.58
C ASN A 174 -4.27 -11.62 -9.56
N ASP A 175 -2.96 -11.48 -9.80
CA ASP A 175 -2.03 -10.73 -8.93
C ASP A 175 -1.69 -9.36 -9.53
N GLN A 176 -2.18 -9.09 -10.74
CA GLN A 176 -1.98 -7.83 -11.46
C GLN A 176 -2.93 -6.77 -10.91
N TRP A 177 -2.38 -5.61 -10.55
CA TRP A 177 -3.15 -4.45 -10.12
C TRP A 177 -2.82 -3.25 -11.02
N CYS A 178 -3.83 -2.46 -11.35
CA CYS A 178 -3.65 -1.18 -12.06
C CYS A 178 -3.73 -0.04 -11.05
N ILE A 179 -2.81 0.91 -11.12
CA ILE A 179 -2.90 2.16 -10.35
C ILE A 179 -3.64 3.20 -11.18
N GLU A 180 -4.75 3.70 -10.65
CA GLU A 180 -5.48 4.82 -11.23
C GLU A 180 -5.39 6.02 -10.30
N LEU A 181 -4.79 7.11 -10.79
CA LEU A 181 -4.71 8.37 -10.04
C LEU A 181 -6.02 9.15 -10.22
N VAL A 182 -6.67 9.47 -9.11
CA VAL A 182 -7.85 10.34 -9.10
C VAL A 182 -7.43 11.78 -8.80
N GLU A 183 -7.52 12.66 -9.80
CA GLU A 183 -7.31 14.09 -9.58
C GLU A 183 -8.38 14.64 -8.62
N HIS A 184 -7.94 15.40 -7.62
CA HIS A 184 -8.83 16.35 -6.96
C HIS A 184 -8.68 17.67 -7.72
N PRO A 185 -9.75 18.29 -8.24
CA PRO A 185 -9.63 19.62 -8.81
C PRO A 185 -9.12 20.55 -7.70
N GLN A 186 -7.89 21.04 -7.87
CA GLN A 186 -7.39 22.09 -7.00
C GLN A 186 -8.37 23.26 -7.13
N LYS A 187 -8.97 23.69 -6.02
CA LYS A 187 -9.77 24.90 -6.01
C LYS A 187 -8.85 26.05 -6.39
N ASN A 188 -8.88 26.46 -7.65
CA ASN A 188 -8.29 27.71 -8.09
C ASN A 188 -8.95 28.81 -7.26
N LEU A 189 -8.24 29.30 -6.24
CA LEU A 189 -8.56 30.56 -5.58
C LEU A 189 -8.31 31.64 -6.63
N THR A 190 -9.33 31.95 -7.42
CA THR A 190 -9.34 33.14 -8.26
C THR A 190 -9.28 34.34 -7.34
N ASN A 191 -8.11 34.96 -7.23
CA ASN A 191 -7.94 36.26 -6.62
C ASN A 191 -8.76 37.28 -7.41
N SER A 192 -9.99 37.55 -6.98
CA SER A 192 -10.72 38.74 -7.38
C SER A 192 -10.10 39.93 -6.64
N HIS A 193 -9.01 40.48 -7.19
CA HIS A 193 -8.66 41.87 -6.92
C HIS A 193 -9.68 42.73 -7.67
N GLY A 194 -10.78 43.06 -6.98
CA GLY A 194 -11.61 44.19 -7.35
C GLY A 194 -10.80 45.45 -7.09
N ASN A 195 -10.35 46.09 -8.17
CA ASN A 195 -9.89 47.47 -8.13
C ASN A 195 -11.12 48.36 -7.91
N GLU A 196 -11.24 48.96 -6.72
CA GLU A 196 -12.09 50.13 -6.53
C GLU A 196 -11.28 51.38 -6.90
N TYR A 197 -11.86 52.20 -7.78
CA TYR A 197 -11.43 53.54 -8.14
C TYR A 197 -11.98 54.56 -7.14
#